data_AF-A0A9D0YK81-F1
#
_entry.id   AF-A0A9D0YK81-F1
#
_cell.length_a   1.000
_cell.length_b   1.000
_cell.length_c   1.000
_cell.angle_alpha   90.00
_cell.angle_beta   90.00
_cell.angle_gamma   90.00
#
_symmetry.space_group_name_H-M   'P 1'
#
loop_
_entity.id
_entity.type
_entity.pdbx_description
1 polymer ?
#
loop_
_entity_poly.entity_id
_entity_poly.type
_entity_poly.pdbx_seq_one_letter_code
_entity_poly.pdbx_strand_id
1 'polypeptide(L)' 'MIKKVAITGGTHGNELTGVYLVKKWQKSPTRIKRSSFETITQLMNQQAIKEVRRYIDHDLNRSFGL' A
#
# COMPACT_ATOMS: atom_id res chain seq x y z
N MET A 1 -23.68 1.37 -1.05
CA MET A 1 -22.99 1.46 0.27
C MET A 1 -21.60 0.84 0.13
N ILE A 2 -20.53 1.55 0.52
CA ILE A 2 -19.15 1.04 0.45
C ILE A 2 -18.87 0.24 1.71
N LYS A 3 -18.47 -1.02 1.59
CA LYS A 3 -18.20 -1.91 2.74
C LYS A 3 -16.71 -1.97 3.12
N LYS A 4 -15.81 -1.88 2.12
CA LYS A 4 -14.37 -2.05 2.29
C LYS A 4 -13.61 -1.02 1.45
N VAL A 5 -12.56 -0.45 2.03
CA VAL A 5 -11.66 0.50 1.37
C VAL A 5 -10.23 0.06 1.62
N ALA A 6 -9.42 -0.06 0.56
CA ALA A 6 -8.00 -0.37 0.66
C ALA A 6 -7.15 0.90 0.55
N ILE A 7 -6.14 1.00 1.42
CA ILE A 7 -5.06 1.97 1.30
C ILE A 7 -3.78 1.19 1.04
N THR A 8 -3.26 1.32 -0.18
CA THR A 8 -2.06 0.62 -0.63
C THR A 8 -0.87 1.57 -0.64
N GLY A 9 0.29 1.06 -0.27
CA GLY A 9 1.54 1.80 -0.29
C GLY A 9 2.67 0.96 -0.86
N GLY A 10 3.71 1.61 -1.37
CA GLY A 10 4.85 0.92 -1.97
C GLY A 10 4.47 0.13 -3.24
N THR A 11 3.56 0.67 -4.05
CA THR A 11 3.39 0.20 -5.44
C THR A 11 4.72 0.36 -6.19
N HIS A 12 5.36 1.51 -6.00
CA HIS A 12 6.78 1.69 -6.28
C HIS A 12 7.58 1.63 -4.98
N GLY A 13 8.62 0.81 -4.93
CA GLY A 13 9.34 0.53 -3.69
C GLY A 13 10.17 1.70 -3.13
N ASN A 14 10.53 2.67 -3.97
CA ASN A 14 11.28 3.86 -3.60
C ASN A 14 10.41 5.09 -3.25
N GLU A 15 9.07 4.99 -3.34
CA GLU A 15 8.14 6.04 -2.92
C GLU A 15 7.82 5.91 -1.42
N LEU A 16 8.77 6.39 -0.60
CA LEU A 16 8.85 6.07 0.82
C LEU A 16 7.64 6.52 1.64
N THR A 17 7.00 7.65 1.30
CA THR A 17 5.85 8.18 2.05
C THR A 17 4.73 7.15 2.18
N GLY A 18 4.36 6.49 1.08
CA GLY A 18 3.32 5.46 1.09
C GLY A 18 3.74 4.22 1.90
N VAL A 19 5.00 3.80 1.78
CA VAL A 19 5.55 2.67 2.54
C VAL A 19 5.48 2.93 4.05
N TYR A 20 5.95 4.09 4.49
CA TYR A 20 5.98 4.42 5.93
C TYR A 20 4.58 4.69 6.50
N LEU A 21 3.68 5.32 5.73
CA LEU A 21 2.29 5.52 6.18
C LEU A 21 1.56 4.18 6.36
N VAL A 22 1.68 3.25 5.40
CA VAL A 22 1.09 1.91 5.55
C VAL A 22 1.67 1.19 6.76
N LYS A 23 3.01 1.17 6.93
CA LYS A 23 3.64 0.56 8.12
C LYS A 23 3.16 1.21 9.43
N LYS A 24 2.98 2.53 9.44
CA LYS A 24 2.48 3.29 10.61
C LYS A 24 1.02 2.93 10.92
N TRP A 25 0.18 2.81 9.90
CA TRP A 25 -1.23 2.47 10.09
C TRP A 25 -1.44 0.99 10.43
N GLN A 26 -0.62 0.08 9.91
CA GLN A 26 -0.63 -1.33 10.36
C GLN A 26 -0.29 -1.45 11.85
N LYS A 27 0.63 -0.63 12.37
CA LYS A 27 0.94 -0.54 13.81
C LYS A 27 -0.11 0.21 14.64
N SER A 28 -0.96 1.03 14.01
CA SER A 28 -1.94 1.89 14.69
C SER A 28 -3.21 2.07 13.84
N PRO A 29 -4.00 1.00 13.65
CA PRO A 29 -5.12 0.98 12.70
C PRO A 29 -6.27 1.91 13.11
N THR A 30 -6.37 2.23 14.40
CA THR A 30 -7.38 3.16 14.94
C THR A 30 -7.33 4.55 14.29
N ARG A 31 -6.16 5.00 13.81
CA ARG A 31 -5.98 6.31 13.14
C ARG A 31 -6.75 6.43 11.82
N ILE A 32 -7.00 5.32 11.15
CA ILE A 32 -7.68 5.26 9.85
C ILE A 32 -9.03 4.55 9.91
N LYS A 33 -9.43 4.05 11.08
CA LYS A 33 -10.74 3.41 11.28
C LYS A 33 -11.87 4.40 10.99
N ARG A 34 -12.93 3.92 10.33
CA ARG A 34 -14.19 4.65 10.10
C ARG A 34 -15.35 3.78 10.58
N SER A 35 -16.46 4.41 10.98
CA SER A 35 -17.65 3.71 11.46
C SER A 35 -18.44 3.04 10.33
N SER A 36 -18.33 3.57 9.11
CA SER A 36 -19.15 3.17 7.97
C SER A 36 -18.52 2.09 7.08
N PHE A 37 -17.21 1.82 7.19
CA PHE A 37 -16.53 0.82 6.37
C PHE A 37 -15.26 0.26 7.02
N GLU A 38 -14.86 -0.94 6.57
CA GLU A 38 -13.58 -1.57 6.92
C GLU A 38 -12.45 -0.91 6.12
N THR A 39 -11.37 -0.49 6.81
CA THR A 39 -10.16 0.02 6.15
C THR A 39 -9.07 -1.05 6.17
N ILE A 40 -8.57 -1.42 4.99
CA ILE A 40 -7.51 -2.42 4.78
C ILE A 40 -6.23 -1.67 4.37
N THR A 41 -5.08 -2.09 4.91
CA THR A 41 -3.78 -1.49 4.54
C THR A 41 -2.82 -2.57 4.04
N GLN A 42 -2.15 -2.31 2.91
CA GLN A 42 -1.29 -3.30 2.26
C GLN A 42 -0.03 -2.68 1.65
N LEU A 43 1.11 -3.36 1.82
CA LEU A 43 2.32 -3.09 1.05
C LEU A 43 2.28 -3.93 -0.23
N MET A 44 2.42 -3.28 -1.37
CA MET A 44 2.22 -3.93 -2.68
C MET A 44 3.48 -4.61 -3.19
N ASN A 45 4.56 -3.85 -3.42
CA ASN A 45 5.78 -4.37 -4.04
C ASN A 45 6.87 -4.65 -2.99
N GLN A 46 6.68 -5.70 -2.18
CA GLN A 46 7.57 -5.97 -1.03
C GLN A 46 9.05 -6.13 -1.39
N GLN A 47 9.35 -6.74 -2.54
CA GLN A 47 10.74 -6.90 -3.00
C GLN A 47 11.33 -5.56 -3.44
N ALA A 48 10.62 -4.76 -4.23
CA ALA A 48 11.11 -3.43 -4.61
C ALA A 48 11.25 -2.48 -3.41
N ILE A 49 10.38 -2.60 -2.40
CA ILE A 49 10.51 -1.87 -1.13
C ILE A 49 11.81 -2.26 -0.41
N LYS A 50 12.12 -3.57 -0.35
CA LYS A 50 13.35 -4.07 0.28
C LYS A 50 14.61 -3.55 -0.43
N GLU A 51 14.56 -3.43 -1.75
CA GLU A 51 15.67 -2.93 -2.56
C GLU A 51 15.70 -1.40 -2.72
N VAL A 52 14.70 -0.68 -2.20
CA VAL A 52 14.52 0.77 -2.38
C VAL A 52 14.57 1.16 -3.87
N ARG A 53 13.89 0.37 -4.70
CA ARG A 53 13.79 0.53 -6.15
C ARG A 53 12.35 0.79 -6.57
N ARG A 54 12.16 1.40 -7.75
CA ARG A 54 10.81 1.62 -8.29
C ARG A 54 10.08 0.30 -8.50
N TYR A 55 10.73 -0.68 -9.11
CA TYR A 55 10.26 -2.04 -9.31
C TYR A 55 11.45 -3.01 -9.41
N ILE A 56 11.18 -4.32 -9.47
CA ILE A 56 12.19 -5.36 -9.70
C ILE A 56 12.30 -5.65 -11.19
N ASP A 57 11.30 -6.29 -11.78
CA ASP A 57 11.31 -6.65 -13.21
C ASP A 57 10.55 -5.64 -14.07
N HIS A 58 9.29 -5.35 -13.73
CA HIS A 58 8.42 -4.43 -14.45
C HIS A 58 7.64 -3.52 -13.50
N ASP A 59 7.19 -2.36 -13.99
CA ASP A 59 6.40 -1.42 -13.22
C ASP A 59 5.06 -2.06 -12.80
N LEU A 60 4.89 -2.34 -11.50
CA LEU A 60 3.69 -2.95 -10.94
C LEU A 60 2.43 -2.14 -11.27
N ASN A 61 2.52 -0.82 -11.38
CA ASN A 61 1.40 0.06 -11.74
C ASN A 61 1.06 0.02 -13.24
N ARG A 62 1.67 -0.88 -14.01
CA ARG A 62 1.38 -1.16 -15.43
C ARG A 62 1.10 -2.65 -15.69
N SER A 63 1.07 -3.48 -14.65
CA SER A 63 0.93 -4.94 -14.76
C SER A 63 -0.48 -5.47 -14.51
N PHE A 64 -1.49 -4.59 -14.45
CA PHE A 64 -2.89 -4.95 -14.23
C PHE A 64 -3.76 -4.68 -15.47
N GLY A 65 -3.19 -4.89 -16.66
CA GLY A 65 -3.97 -4.93 -17.90
C GLY A 65 -4.94 -6.12 -17.92
N LEU A 66 -5.95 -6.04 -18.79
CA LEU A 66 -6.79 -7.17 -19.15
C LEU A 66 -6.00 -8.23 -19.91
#